data_AF-A0A3G9G5N0-F1
#
_entry.id   AF-A0A3G9G5N0-F1
#
_cell.length_a   1.000
_cell.length_b   1.000
_cell.length_c   1.000
_cell.angle_alpha   90.00
_cell.angle_beta   90.00
_cell.angle_gamma   90.00
#
_symmetry.space_group_name_H-M   'P 1'
#
loop_
_entity.id
_entity.type
_entity.pdbx_description
1 polymer ?
#
loop_
_entity_poly.entity_id
_entity_poly.type
_entity_poly.pdbx_seq_one_letter_code
_entity_poly.pdbx_strand_id
1 'polypeptide(L)'
;MLIMGRIFFKSRIAEAADLAFARSFAGEGPRAQASAGLVFFWAGLLYGLQTLVYAAIEAGWLTVTPPYGLWLAIGPTLPFLGVIAYVAWRERKGKSGVATRALSASYTSAGLLNLVIAVTFGWLAISRQSTTIWLLYPIVICAMQGAVWYAAALIRRKLWLGVVSAGWFVTTLALTLLMTQVAAYLFCLGLALLALMAAPGYVMQRLSARERAPETLGIEKTVDSGADTDPQAAREALAFVKALVDRGEQVQISGGLLLLSGGLLYGLQCLLHGLDMSDRLRLGALGHLINGVLPTILFLIVVGVVVWRDRHKAPANAGSRAINAAFGGVGLANLFMNLVFGYAAFTQKLWLIWMLYPISLCALMGAGWYVAAVAKRKLWAALVCAGWFMTAVLLAWRVETPEYLLILSGALVLLMAVPGYLLMRFDAGQRA
;
A
#
# COMPACT_ATOMS: atom_id res chain seq x y z
N MET A 1 -36.18 28.16 5.00
CA MET A 1 -35.25 28.70 3.96
C MET A 1 -33.78 28.39 4.23
N LEU A 2 -33.30 28.45 5.48
CA LEU A 2 -31.89 28.14 5.87
C LEU A 2 -31.42 26.68 5.61
N ILE A 3 -32.32 25.70 5.62
CA ILE A 3 -31.97 24.28 5.38
C ILE A 3 -31.68 24.02 3.89
N MET A 4 -32.45 24.65 3.00
CA MET A 4 -32.29 24.51 1.54
C MET A 4 -30.96 25.09 1.05
N GLY A 5 -30.53 26.23 1.61
CA GLY A 5 -29.26 26.87 1.29
C GLY A 5 -28.03 26.04 1.69
N ARG A 6 -28.10 25.33 2.84
CA ARG A 6 -27.02 24.42 3.27
C ARG A 6 -26.88 23.19 2.37
N ILE A 7 -27.98 22.67 1.82
CA ILE A 7 -27.97 21.53 0.90
C ILE A 7 -27.40 21.94 -0.46
N PHE A 8 -27.83 23.09 -0.99
CA PHE A 8 -27.32 23.64 -2.25
C PHE A 8 -25.84 24.03 -2.18
N PHE A 9 -25.39 24.57 -1.05
CA PHE A 9 -23.97 24.91 -0.86
C PHE A 9 -23.10 23.65 -0.75
N LYS A 10 -23.60 22.60 -0.08
CA LYS A 10 -22.90 21.32 0.06
C LYS A 10 -22.78 20.58 -1.28
N SER A 11 -23.79 20.64 -2.15
CA SER A 11 -23.73 20.01 -3.48
C SER A 11 -22.73 20.71 -4.40
N ARG A 12 -22.73 22.06 -4.47
CA ARG A 12 -21.79 22.81 -5.30
C ARG A 12 -20.33 22.60 -4.91
N ILE A 13 -20.03 22.45 -3.61
CA ILE A 13 -18.66 22.19 -3.15
C ILE A 13 -18.18 20.79 -3.52
N ALA A 14 -19.04 19.77 -3.42
CA ALA A 14 -18.69 18.42 -3.85
C ALA A 14 -18.44 18.36 -5.36
N GLU A 15 -19.28 19.04 -6.13
CA GLU A 15 -19.16 19.17 -7.58
C GLU A 15 -17.88 19.92 -7.98
N ALA A 16 -17.55 21.04 -7.33
CA ALA A 16 -16.32 21.79 -7.58
C ALA A 16 -15.04 21.04 -7.19
N ALA A 17 -15.04 20.30 -6.07
CA ALA A 17 -13.91 19.47 -5.66
C ALA A 17 -13.70 18.28 -6.60
N ASP A 18 -14.77 17.70 -7.12
CA ASP A 18 -14.71 16.64 -8.13
C ASP A 18 -14.32 17.19 -9.52
N LEU A 19 -14.67 18.44 -9.86
CA LEU A 19 -14.21 19.15 -11.06
C LEU A 19 -12.73 19.53 -11.00
N ALA A 20 -12.26 20.09 -9.88
CA ALA A 20 -10.84 20.38 -9.65
C ALA A 20 -10.00 19.09 -9.65
N PHE A 21 -10.56 18.01 -9.13
CA PHE A 21 -10.00 16.68 -9.23
C PHE A 21 -9.96 16.18 -10.68
N ALA A 22 -11.07 16.25 -11.42
CA ALA A 22 -11.13 15.88 -12.83
C ALA A 22 -10.12 16.67 -13.67
N ARG A 23 -9.99 17.99 -13.43
CA ARG A 23 -8.98 18.86 -14.05
C ARG A 23 -7.54 18.43 -13.72
N SER A 24 -7.28 17.93 -12.51
CA SER A 24 -5.97 17.37 -12.15
C SER A 24 -5.63 16.05 -12.87
N PHE A 25 -6.61 15.36 -13.46
CA PHE A 25 -6.41 14.18 -14.31
C PHE A 25 -6.38 14.50 -15.80
N ALA A 26 -7.05 15.57 -16.23
CA ALA A 26 -7.39 15.83 -17.63
C ALA A 26 -6.19 16.03 -18.57
N GLY A 27 -5.02 16.47 -18.09
CA GLY A 27 -3.84 16.69 -18.94
C GLY A 27 -2.73 15.62 -18.87
N GLU A 28 -2.74 14.74 -17.87
CA GLU A 28 -1.57 13.89 -17.54
C GLU A 28 -1.91 12.41 -17.25
N GLY A 29 -3.17 12.12 -16.93
CA GLY A 29 -3.65 10.79 -16.58
C GLY A 29 -3.35 9.69 -17.63
N PRO A 30 -3.54 9.94 -18.95
CA PRO A 30 -3.35 8.91 -19.97
C PRO A 30 -1.87 8.56 -20.24
N ARG A 31 -0.91 9.41 -19.87
CA ARG A 31 0.52 9.14 -20.13
C ARG A 31 1.14 8.25 -19.07
N ALA A 32 1.03 8.65 -17.81
CA ALA A 32 1.54 7.87 -16.69
C ALA A 32 0.83 6.50 -16.56
N GLN A 33 -0.46 6.44 -16.87
CA GLN A 33 -1.22 5.19 -16.86
C GLN A 33 -0.78 4.22 -17.96
N ALA A 34 -0.44 4.71 -19.15
CA ALA A 34 0.07 3.87 -20.23
C ALA A 34 1.44 3.25 -19.88
N SER A 35 2.32 4.02 -19.26
CA SER A 35 3.65 3.55 -18.83
C SER A 35 3.56 2.55 -17.68
N ALA A 36 2.75 2.83 -16.66
CA ALA A 36 2.47 1.87 -15.59
C ALA A 36 1.86 0.58 -16.16
N GLY A 37 0.91 0.70 -17.09
CA GLY A 37 0.30 -0.45 -17.78
C GLY A 37 1.29 -1.26 -18.61
N LEU A 38 2.33 -0.63 -19.18
CA LEU A 38 3.40 -1.33 -19.90
C LEU A 38 4.27 -2.16 -18.96
N VAL A 39 4.66 -1.59 -17.82
CA VAL A 39 5.44 -2.31 -16.81
C VAL A 39 4.63 -3.49 -16.25
N PHE A 40 3.37 -3.29 -15.89
CA PHE A 40 2.52 -4.37 -15.37
C PHE A 40 2.25 -5.48 -16.39
N PHE A 41 2.05 -5.12 -17.66
CA PHE A 41 1.87 -6.10 -18.73
C PHE A 41 3.06 -7.04 -18.85
N TRP A 42 4.26 -6.48 -18.98
CA TRP A 42 5.48 -7.28 -19.14
C TRP A 42 5.86 -8.02 -17.86
N ALA A 43 5.71 -7.40 -16.69
CA ALA A 43 5.91 -8.08 -15.42
C ALA A 43 5.00 -9.31 -15.31
N GLY A 44 3.69 -9.14 -15.58
CA GLY A 44 2.71 -10.21 -15.46
C GLY A 44 2.95 -11.33 -16.46
N LEU A 45 3.31 -10.98 -17.70
CA LEU A 45 3.60 -11.94 -18.75
C LEU A 45 4.87 -12.74 -18.44
N LEU A 46 5.99 -12.07 -18.17
CA LEU A 46 7.28 -12.70 -17.98
C LEU A 46 7.31 -13.57 -16.72
N TYR A 47 6.93 -13.01 -15.56
CA TYR A 47 6.91 -13.75 -14.30
C TYR A 47 5.76 -14.76 -14.25
N GLY A 48 4.61 -14.48 -14.88
CA GLY A 48 3.50 -15.42 -14.97
C GLY A 48 3.89 -16.67 -15.75
N LEU A 49 4.46 -16.50 -16.94
CA LEU A 49 4.95 -17.63 -17.76
C LEU A 49 6.07 -18.40 -17.04
N GLN A 50 7.03 -17.70 -16.42
CA GLN A 50 8.08 -18.34 -15.63
C GLN A 50 7.50 -19.22 -14.52
N THR A 51 6.53 -18.71 -13.78
CA THR A 51 5.90 -19.43 -12.67
C THR A 51 5.12 -20.64 -13.17
N LEU A 52 4.43 -20.54 -14.32
CA LEU A 52 3.75 -21.67 -14.95
C LEU A 52 4.73 -22.76 -15.41
N VAL A 53 5.91 -22.38 -15.90
CA VAL A 53 6.93 -23.37 -16.25
C VAL A 53 7.44 -24.07 -14.99
N TYR A 54 7.70 -23.35 -13.89
CA TYR A 54 8.02 -24.00 -12.61
C TYR A 54 6.89 -24.92 -12.11
N ALA A 55 5.62 -24.55 -12.31
CA ALA A 55 4.50 -25.43 -11.97
C ALA A 55 4.53 -26.74 -12.77
N ALA A 56 4.84 -26.67 -14.08
CA ALA A 56 4.95 -27.84 -14.94
C ALA A 56 6.17 -28.72 -14.58
N ILE A 57 7.27 -28.11 -14.13
CA ILE A 57 8.44 -28.85 -13.62
C ILE A 57 8.07 -29.61 -12.34
N GLU A 58 7.46 -28.93 -11.37
CA GLU A 58 7.02 -29.54 -10.10
C GLU A 58 5.93 -30.61 -10.30
N ALA A 59 5.10 -30.48 -11.33
CA ALA A 59 4.12 -31.51 -11.72
C ALA A 59 4.76 -32.73 -12.40
N GLY A 60 6.07 -32.72 -12.67
CA GLY A 60 6.79 -33.78 -13.37
C GLY A 60 6.55 -33.81 -14.88
N TRP A 61 5.91 -32.78 -15.45
CA TRP A 61 5.66 -32.70 -16.90
C TRP A 61 6.91 -32.29 -17.68
N LEU A 62 7.83 -31.58 -17.02
CA LEU A 62 9.08 -31.10 -17.62
C LEU A 62 10.25 -31.42 -16.70
N THR A 63 11.30 -32.04 -17.25
CA THR A 63 12.59 -32.21 -16.56
C THR A 63 13.58 -31.21 -17.13
N VAL A 64 14.12 -30.35 -16.29
CA VAL A 64 15.04 -29.29 -16.71
C VAL A 64 16.42 -29.57 -16.14
N THR A 65 17.43 -29.63 -17.00
CA THR A 65 18.82 -29.78 -16.57
C THR A 65 19.33 -28.51 -15.88
N PRO A 66 20.27 -28.62 -14.92
CA PRO A 66 20.73 -27.50 -14.09
C PRO A 66 21.07 -26.17 -14.82
N PRO A 67 21.77 -26.16 -15.98
CA PRO A 67 22.06 -24.92 -16.68
C PRO A 67 20.80 -24.21 -17.20
N TYR A 68 19.77 -24.95 -17.62
CA TYR A 68 18.51 -24.37 -18.07
C TYR A 68 17.68 -23.83 -16.91
N GLY A 69 17.85 -24.36 -15.69
CA GLY A 69 17.24 -23.80 -14.47
C GLY A 69 17.71 -22.38 -14.16
N LEU A 70 19.00 -22.08 -14.37
CA LEU A 70 19.56 -20.73 -14.21
C LEU A 70 19.02 -19.76 -15.27
N TRP A 71 18.93 -20.19 -16.53
CA TRP A 71 18.31 -19.41 -17.60
C TRP A 71 16.83 -19.14 -17.33
N LEU A 72 16.12 -20.08 -16.72
CA LEU A 72 14.73 -19.91 -16.35
C LEU A 72 14.54 -18.91 -15.20
N ALA A 73 15.50 -18.86 -14.27
CA ALA A 73 15.50 -17.90 -13.17
C ALA A 73 15.85 -16.46 -13.62
N ILE A 74 16.87 -16.31 -14.45
CA ILE A 74 17.42 -15.00 -14.86
C ILE A 74 16.72 -14.45 -16.11
N GLY A 75 16.31 -15.34 -17.01
CA GLY A 75 15.78 -15.04 -18.34
C GLY A 75 14.61 -14.05 -18.35
N PRO A 76 13.63 -14.13 -17.44
CA PRO A 76 12.52 -13.17 -17.34
C PRO A 76 12.94 -11.82 -16.73
N THR A 77 13.96 -11.80 -15.87
CA THR A 77 14.40 -10.60 -15.16
C THR A 77 15.13 -9.62 -16.08
N LEU A 78 15.98 -10.09 -16.99
CA LEU A 78 16.74 -9.22 -17.90
C LEU A 78 15.85 -8.40 -18.86
N PRO A 79 14.87 -8.99 -19.58
CA PRO A 79 13.93 -8.23 -20.41
C PRO A 79 13.08 -7.28 -19.58
N PHE A 80 12.67 -7.69 -18.38
CA PHE A 80 11.88 -6.84 -17.49
C PHE A 80 12.65 -5.59 -17.05
N LEU A 81 13.93 -5.73 -16.69
CA LEU A 81 14.82 -4.59 -16.41
C LEU A 81 14.96 -3.68 -17.63
N GLY A 82 15.06 -4.26 -18.83
CA GLY A 82 15.03 -3.51 -20.09
C GLY A 82 13.77 -2.66 -20.26
N VAL A 83 12.60 -3.22 -19.95
CA VAL A 83 11.31 -2.49 -19.98
C VAL A 83 11.28 -1.37 -18.95
N ILE A 84 11.74 -1.61 -17.72
CA ILE A 84 11.81 -0.57 -16.68
C ILE A 84 12.74 0.55 -17.13
N ALA A 85 13.95 0.23 -17.62
CA ALA A 85 14.92 1.22 -18.09
C ALA A 85 14.36 2.05 -19.25
N TYR A 86 13.68 1.39 -20.20
CA TYR A 86 13.02 2.05 -21.32
C TYR A 86 11.93 3.02 -20.86
N VAL A 87 11.06 2.60 -19.95
CA VAL A 87 9.98 3.45 -19.41
C VAL A 87 10.56 4.63 -18.62
N ALA A 88 11.53 4.37 -17.74
CA ALA A 88 12.19 5.42 -16.96
C ALA A 88 12.87 6.47 -17.87
N TRP A 89 13.55 6.02 -18.93
CA TRP A 89 14.16 6.91 -19.91
C TRP A 89 13.12 7.73 -20.68
N ARG A 90 11.99 7.12 -21.06
CA ARG A 90 10.89 7.78 -21.77
C ARG A 90 10.17 8.84 -20.92
N GLU A 91 10.10 8.64 -19.60
CA GLU A 91 9.35 9.51 -18.69
C GLU A 91 10.17 10.61 -18.00
N ARG A 92 11.51 10.62 -18.17
CA ARG A 92 12.44 11.54 -17.48
C ARG A 92 12.15 13.05 -17.60
N LYS A 93 11.33 13.49 -18.57
CA LYS A 93 11.04 14.91 -18.85
C LYS A 93 9.61 15.36 -18.49
N GLY A 94 8.77 14.49 -17.90
CA GLY A 94 7.39 14.83 -17.56
C GLY A 94 7.24 15.50 -16.19
N LYS A 95 6.61 16.68 -16.12
CA LYS A 95 6.09 17.22 -14.86
C LYS A 95 4.80 16.46 -14.52
N SER A 96 4.63 16.05 -13.27
CA SER A 96 3.46 15.29 -12.80
C SER A 96 2.71 16.02 -11.68
N GLY A 97 1.40 16.08 -11.83
CA GLY A 97 0.41 16.57 -10.90
C GLY A 97 0.34 15.71 -9.63
N VAL A 98 -0.20 16.29 -8.55
CA VAL A 98 -0.15 15.72 -7.20
C VAL A 98 -0.78 14.32 -7.12
N ALA A 99 -1.91 14.09 -7.78
CA ALA A 99 -2.61 12.80 -7.77
C ALA A 99 -1.83 11.72 -8.55
N THR A 100 -1.31 12.06 -9.72
CA THR A 100 -0.45 11.19 -10.53
C THR A 100 0.81 10.81 -9.75
N ARG A 101 1.44 11.78 -9.06
CA ARG A 101 2.60 11.51 -8.19
C ARG A 101 2.29 10.55 -7.06
N ALA A 102 1.16 10.70 -6.38
CA ALA A 102 0.79 9.81 -5.29
C ALA A 102 0.48 8.38 -5.79
N LEU A 103 -0.12 8.25 -6.97
CA LEU A 103 -0.36 6.95 -7.62
C LEU A 103 0.96 6.29 -8.05
N SER A 104 1.86 7.04 -8.71
CA SER A 104 3.21 6.57 -9.04
C SER A 104 4.00 6.18 -7.78
N ALA A 105 3.92 6.98 -6.72
CA ALA A 105 4.54 6.67 -5.44
C ALA A 105 3.99 5.39 -4.82
N SER A 106 2.69 5.12 -4.98
CA SER A 106 2.08 3.87 -4.51
C SER A 106 2.68 2.67 -5.22
N TYR A 107 2.84 2.73 -6.55
CA TYR A 107 3.51 1.66 -7.31
C TYR A 107 5.01 1.53 -6.99
N THR A 108 5.73 2.64 -6.84
CA THR A 108 7.15 2.60 -6.44
C THR A 108 7.33 2.02 -5.04
N SER A 109 6.44 2.37 -4.10
CA SER A 109 6.45 1.79 -2.75
C SER A 109 6.25 0.28 -2.77
N ALA A 110 5.45 -0.23 -3.72
CA ALA A 110 5.28 -1.66 -3.95
C ALA A 110 6.56 -2.35 -4.40
N GLY A 111 7.29 -1.73 -5.33
CA GLY A 111 8.61 -2.22 -5.73
C GLY A 111 9.63 -2.22 -4.58
N LEU A 112 9.65 -1.16 -3.78
CA LEU A 112 10.58 -1.04 -2.64
C LEU A 112 10.28 -2.07 -1.54
N LEU A 113 8.99 -2.25 -1.21
CA LEU A 113 8.59 -3.31 -0.30
C LEU A 113 8.95 -4.69 -0.85
N ASN A 114 8.68 -4.94 -2.12
CA ASN A 114 9.03 -6.21 -2.76
C ASN A 114 10.53 -6.51 -2.60
N LEU A 115 11.39 -5.51 -2.78
CA LEU A 115 12.84 -5.65 -2.56
C LEU A 115 13.17 -5.98 -1.09
N VAL A 116 12.59 -5.24 -0.13
CA VAL A 116 12.86 -5.45 1.30
C VAL A 116 12.37 -6.83 1.76
N ILE A 117 11.19 -7.27 1.34
CA ILE A 117 10.69 -8.61 1.67
C ILE A 117 11.54 -9.68 0.97
N ALA A 118 11.89 -9.51 -0.32
CA ALA A 118 12.74 -10.47 -1.02
C ALA A 118 14.10 -10.64 -0.32
N VAL A 119 14.72 -9.56 0.15
CA VAL A 119 15.98 -9.61 0.90
C VAL A 119 15.79 -10.27 2.26
N THR A 120 14.79 -9.87 3.04
CA THR A 120 14.58 -10.38 4.40
C THR A 120 14.12 -11.85 4.40
N PHE A 121 13.11 -12.20 3.61
CA PHE A 121 12.60 -13.56 3.52
C PHE A 121 13.57 -14.47 2.77
N GLY A 122 14.26 -13.96 1.74
CA GLY A 122 15.30 -14.70 1.04
C GLY A 122 16.48 -15.04 1.95
N TRP A 123 16.97 -14.07 2.72
CA TRP A 123 18.00 -14.31 3.73
C TRP A 123 17.53 -15.36 4.75
N LEU A 124 16.33 -15.23 5.33
CA LEU A 124 15.81 -16.22 6.27
C LEU A 124 15.61 -17.61 5.63
N ALA A 125 15.10 -17.69 4.41
CA ALA A 125 14.90 -18.95 3.71
C ALA A 125 16.23 -19.68 3.48
N ILE A 126 17.29 -18.95 3.10
CA ILE A 126 18.64 -19.49 2.92
C ILE A 126 19.23 -19.90 4.28
N SER A 127 19.20 -19.02 5.27
CA SER A 127 19.77 -19.29 6.60
C SER A 127 19.08 -20.44 7.31
N ARG A 128 17.77 -20.65 7.08
CA ARG A 128 16.97 -21.69 7.74
C ARG A 128 16.73 -22.92 6.85
N GLN A 129 17.27 -22.95 5.64
CA GLN A 129 17.09 -24.04 4.65
C GLN A 129 15.61 -24.44 4.50
N SER A 130 14.70 -23.46 4.54
CA SER A 130 13.27 -23.69 4.57
C SER A 130 12.58 -23.07 3.35
N THR A 131 12.16 -23.93 2.43
CA THR A 131 11.36 -23.53 1.26
C THR A 131 10.02 -22.92 1.66
N THR A 132 9.47 -23.33 2.79
CA THR A 132 8.22 -22.81 3.37
C THR A 132 8.27 -21.29 3.59
N ILE A 133 9.41 -20.78 4.09
CA ILE A 133 9.61 -19.33 4.30
C ILE A 133 9.61 -18.60 2.97
N TRP A 134 10.22 -19.19 1.94
CA TRP A 134 10.23 -18.63 0.59
C TRP A 134 8.83 -18.63 -0.03
N LEU A 135 8.01 -19.66 0.21
CA LEU A 135 6.63 -19.70 -0.28
C LEU A 135 5.72 -18.65 0.38
N LEU A 136 6.07 -18.13 1.57
CA LEU A 136 5.32 -17.03 2.17
C LEU A 136 5.56 -15.69 1.44
N TYR A 137 6.70 -15.52 0.76
CA TYR A 137 7.03 -14.28 0.06
C TYR A 137 6.00 -13.92 -1.02
N PRO A 138 5.65 -14.78 -2.02
CA PRO A 138 4.67 -14.40 -3.02
C PRO A 138 3.27 -14.15 -2.43
N ILE A 139 2.90 -14.80 -1.32
CA ILE A 139 1.63 -14.56 -0.64
C ILE A 139 1.58 -13.13 -0.08
N VAL A 140 2.66 -12.69 0.57
CA VAL A 140 2.84 -11.32 1.08
C VAL A 140 2.76 -10.31 -0.07
N ILE A 141 3.42 -10.59 -1.19
CA ILE A 141 3.39 -9.70 -2.36
C ILE A 141 2.00 -9.62 -2.97
N CYS A 142 1.26 -10.74 -3.08
CA CYS A 142 -0.13 -10.73 -3.54
C CYS A 142 -1.02 -9.86 -2.64
N ALA A 143 -0.86 -9.97 -1.31
CA ALA A 143 -1.64 -9.16 -0.37
C ALA A 143 -1.35 -7.66 -0.55
N MET A 144 -0.07 -7.33 -0.74
CA MET A 144 0.33 -5.95 -1.03
C MET A 144 -0.22 -5.46 -2.38
N GLN A 145 -0.12 -6.26 -3.44
CA GLN A 145 -0.67 -5.88 -4.75
C GLN A 145 -2.17 -5.60 -4.61
N GLY A 146 -2.91 -6.46 -3.90
CA GLY A 146 -4.31 -6.22 -3.54
C GLY A 146 -4.54 -4.85 -2.90
N ALA A 147 -3.70 -4.47 -1.93
CA ALA A 147 -3.76 -3.16 -1.27
C ALA A 147 -3.45 -1.98 -2.21
N VAL A 148 -2.47 -2.11 -3.10
CA VAL A 148 -2.10 -1.04 -4.05
C VAL A 148 -3.22 -0.84 -5.08
N TRP A 149 -3.80 -1.93 -5.59
CA TRP A 149 -4.96 -1.88 -6.49
C TRP A 149 -6.21 -1.35 -5.78
N TYR A 150 -6.40 -1.66 -4.50
CA TYR A 150 -7.47 -1.08 -3.67
C TYR A 150 -7.30 0.44 -3.55
N ALA A 151 -6.09 0.89 -3.22
CA ALA A 151 -5.78 2.32 -3.14
C ALA A 151 -6.02 3.01 -4.48
N ALA A 152 -5.59 2.39 -5.59
CA ALA A 152 -5.85 2.89 -6.94
C ALA A 152 -7.35 2.95 -7.26
N ALA A 153 -8.15 1.97 -6.83
CA ALA A 153 -9.59 1.95 -7.01
C ALA A 153 -10.28 3.09 -6.26
N LEU A 154 -9.90 3.34 -5.01
CA LEU A 154 -10.42 4.44 -4.21
C LEU A 154 -10.04 5.81 -4.78
N ILE A 155 -8.81 5.95 -5.27
CA ILE A 155 -8.35 7.20 -5.88
C ILE A 155 -9.09 7.44 -7.21
N ARG A 156 -9.12 6.46 -8.11
CA ARG A 156 -9.63 6.63 -9.48
C ARG A 156 -11.14 6.41 -9.61
N ARG A 157 -11.82 5.91 -8.57
CA ARG A 157 -13.25 5.57 -8.55
C ARG A 157 -13.68 4.64 -9.71
N LYS A 158 -12.81 3.73 -10.14
CA LYS A 158 -13.12 2.75 -11.19
C LYS A 158 -13.33 1.37 -10.58
N LEU A 159 -14.53 0.81 -10.72
CA LEU A 159 -14.90 -0.49 -10.14
C LEU A 159 -13.99 -1.64 -10.59
N TRP A 160 -13.52 -1.61 -11.85
CA TRP A 160 -12.65 -2.67 -12.37
C TRP A 160 -11.31 -2.76 -11.61
N LEU A 161 -10.77 -1.65 -11.09
CA LEU A 161 -9.57 -1.66 -10.25
C LEU A 161 -9.84 -2.38 -8.91
N GLY A 162 -11.05 -2.21 -8.38
CA GLY A 162 -11.50 -2.91 -7.17
C GLY A 162 -11.67 -4.40 -7.41
N VAL A 163 -12.16 -4.81 -8.59
CA VAL A 163 -12.23 -6.24 -8.97
C VAL A 163 -10.84 -6.87 -9.03
N VAL A 164 -9.86 -6.18 -9.63
CA VAL A 164 -8.46 -6.66 -9.66
C VAL A 164 -7.89 -6.78 -8.25
N SER A 165 -8.14 -5.79 -7.39
CA SER A 165 -7.75 -5.82 -5.97
C SER A 165 -8.35 -7.01 -5.23
N ALA A 166 -9.66 -7.25 -5.37
CA ALA A 166 -10.33 -8.40 -4.78
C ALA A 166 -9.74 -9.72 -5.30
N GLY A 167 -9.43 -9.80 -6.60
CA GLY A 167 -8.73 -10.93 -7.20
C GLY A 167 -7.41 -11.23 -6.50
N TRP A 168 -6.57 -10.22 -6.25
CA TRP A 168 -5.30 -10.40 -5.55
C TRP A 168 -5.46 -10.90 -4.12
N PHE A 169 -6.45 -10.39 -3.38
CA PHE A 169 -6.75 -10.87 -2.03
C PHE A 169 -7.28 -12.31 -2.02
N VAL A 170 -8.11 -12.68 -3.01
CA VAL A 170 -8.55 -14.07 -3.19
C VAL A 170 -7.36 -14.97 -3.52
N THR A 171 -6.45 -14.53 -4.40
CA THR A 171 -5.20 -15.24 -4.70
C THR A 171 -4.36 -15.42 -3.44
N THR A 172 -4.19 -14.40 -2.60
CA THR A 172 -3.48 -14.51 -1.31
C THR A 172 -4.04 -15.63 -0.44
N LEU A 173 -5.36 -15.72 -0.29
CA LEU A 173 -6.00 -16.79 0.48
C LEU A 173 -5.82 -18.15 -0.20
N ALA A 174 -6.03 -18.24 -1.51
CA ALA A 174 -5.87 -19.47 -2.27
C ALA A 174 -4.45 -20.04 -2.16
N LEU A 175 -3.43 -19.19 -2.32
CA LEU A 175 -2.02 -19.57 -2.19
C LEU A 175 -1.69 -20.06 -0.77
N THR A 176 -2.32 -19.47 0.25
CA THR A 176 -2.15 -19.90 1.64
C THR A 176 -2.67 -21.33 1.86
N LEU A 177 -3.82 -21.65 1.25
CA LEU A 177 -4.40 -23.00 1.32
C LEU A 177 -3.60 -24.02 0.50
N LEU A 178 -3.03 -23.57 -0.63
CA LEU A 178 -2.25 -24.41 -1.55
C LEU A 178 -0.78 -24.55 -1.15
N MET A 179 -0.35 -23.99 -0.02
CA MET A 179 1.06 -23.93 0.39
C MET A 179 1.72 -25.32 0.56
N THR A 180 0.93 -26.38 0.76
CA THR A 180 1.41 -27.77 0.82
C THR A 180 1.49 -28.46 -0.55
N GLN A 181 0.85 -27.91 -1.58
CA GLN A 181 0.81 -28.43 -2.95
C GLN A 181 1.54 -27.48 -3.90
N VAL A 182 2.87 -27.58 -3.94
CA VAL A 182 3.74 -26.62 -4.63
C VAL A 182 3.39 -26.45 -6.13
N ALA A 183 3.06 -27.52 -6.84
CA ALA A 183 2.65 -27.44 -8.25
C ALA A 183 1.37 -26.61 -8.43
N ALA A 184 0.33 -26.89 -7.64
CA ALA A 184 -0.94 -26.15 -7.70
C ALA A 184 -0.78 -24.70 -7.22
N TYR A 185 0.08 -24.47 -6.23
CA TYR A 185 0.48 -23.14 -5.75
C TYR A 185 1.08 -22.30 -6.88
N LEU A 186 2.09 -22.83 -7.57
CA LEU A 186 2.78 -22.14 -8.66
C LEU A 186 1.85 -21.93 -9.87
N PHE A 187 1.00 -22.92 -10.18
CA PHE A 187 0.01 -22.78 -11.25
C PHE A 187 -0.99 -21.65 -10.96
N CYS A 188 -1.55 -21.62 -9.74
CA CYS A 188 -2.46 -20.58 -9.30
C CYS A 188 -1.80 -19.19 -9.34
N LEU A 189 -0.56 -19.08 -8.85
CA LEU A 189 0.21 -17.84 -8.88
C LEU A 189 0.50 -17.38 -10.32
N GLY A 190 0.91 -18.28 -11.20
CA GLY A 190 1.18 -17.99 -12.61
C GLY A 190 -0.07 -17.48 -13.34
N LEU A 191 -1.22 -18.13 -13.14
CA LEU A 191 -2.50 -17.69 -13.68
C LEU A 191 -2.92 -16.33 -13.12
N ALA A 192 -2.73 -16.10 -11.82
CA ALA A 192 -3.02 -14.82 -11.19
C ALA A 192 -2.14 -13.69 -11.73
N LEU A 193 -0.84 -13.92 -11.97
CA LEU A 193 0.05 -12.93 -12.59
C LEU A 193 -0.40 -12.55 -14.01
N LEU A 194 -0.85 -13.51 -14.81
CA LEU A 194 -1.40 -13.24 -16.14
C LEU A 194 -2.75 -12.49 -16.07
N ALA A 195 -3.67 -12.97 -15.25
CA ALA A 195 -5.04 -12.45 -15.18
C ALA A 195 -5.18 -11.13 -14.41
N LEU A 196 -4.39 -10.93 -13.35
CA LEU A 196 -4.51 -9.80 -12.42
C LEU A 196 -3.37 -8.79 -12.53
N MET A 197 -2.32 -9.11 -13.29
CA MET A 197 -1.24 -8.15 -13.61
C MET A 197 -1.17 -7.87 -15.11
N ALA A 198 -1.04 -8.90 -15.95
CA ALA A 198 -0.86 -8.70 -17.39
C ALA A 198 -2.11 -8.12 -18.06
N ALA A 199 -3.28 -8.73 -17.83
CA ALA A 199 -4.53 -8.26 -18.43
C ALA A 199 -4.91 -6.82 -18.00
N PRO A 200 -4.86 -6.43 -16.71
CA PRO A 200 -5.02 -5.05 -16.27
C PRO A 200 -4.00 -4.10 -16.92
N GLY A 201 -2.74 -4.52 -17.05
CA GLY A 201 -1.70 -3.75 -17.73
C GLY A 201 -2.05 -3.45 -19.18
N TYR A 202 -2.54 -4.46 -19.91
CA TYR A 202 -3.01 -4.29 -21.29
C TYR A 202 -4.25 -3.38 -21.39
N VAL A 203 -5.22 -3.55 -20.50
CA VAL A 203 -6.43 -2.69 -20.44
C VAL A 203 -6.04 -1.23 -20.19
N MET A 204 -5.11 -0.95 -19.28
CA MET A 204 -4.61 0.41 -19.02
C MET A 204 -4.01 1.07 -20.28
N GLN A 205 -3.24 0.32 -21.06
CA GLN A 205 -2.66 0.82 -22.32
C GLN A 205 -3.74 1.13 -23.35
N ARG A 206 -4.74 0.26 -23.51
CA ARG A 206 -5.85 0.44 -24.47
C ARG A 206 -6.72 1.64 -24.12
N LEU A 207 -7.07 1.81 -22.84
CA LEU A 207 -7.85 2.96 -22.37
C LEU A 207 -7.09 4.27 -22.61
N SER A 208 -5.79 4.28 -22.31
CA SER A 208 -4.94 5.44 -22.51
C SER A 208 -4.77 5.83 -23.98
N ALA A 209 -4.74 4.85 -24.89
CA ALA A 209 -4.66 5.10 -26.34
C ALA A 209 -5.96 5.72 -26.89
N ARG A 210 -7.12 5.26 -26.40
CA ARG A 210 -8.44 5.80 -26.77
C ARG A 210 -8.63 7.23 -26.29
N GLU A 211 -8.14 7.56 -25.09
CA GLU A 211 -8.25 8.90 -24.50
C GLU A 211 -7.35 9.94 -25.21
N ARG A 212 -6.26 9.53 -25.87
CA ARG A 212 -5.37 10.45 -26.63
C ARG A 212 -5.87 10.82 -28.04
N ALA A 213 -6.65 9.96 -28.68
CA ALA A 213 -7.17 10.18 -30.04
C ALA A 213 -8.04 11.45 -30.21
N PRO A 214 -8.89 11.85 -29.25
CA PRO A 214 -9.68 13.08 -29.36
C PRO A 214 -8.88 14.36 -29.04
N GLU A 215 -7.82 14.29 -28.25
CA GLU A 215 -7.03 15.47 -27.84
C GLU A 215 -6.24 16.07 -29.02
N THR A 216 -5.79 15.23 -29.96
CA THR A 216 -5.14 15.69 -31.21
C THR A 216 -6.09 16.36 -32.20
N LEU A 217 -7.42 16.23 -32.02
CA LEU A 217 -8.45 16.84 -32.87
C LEU A 217 -9.10 18.09 -32.25
N GLY A 218 -8.82 18.38 -30.97
CA GLY A 218 -9.51 19.43 -30.20
C GLY A 218 -8.70 20.71 -29.93
N ILE A 219 -7.41 20.76 -30.29
CA ILE A 219 -6.57 21.96 -30.11
C ILE A 219 -6.80 22.95 -31.27
N GLU A 220 -8.03 23.44 -31.43
CA GLU A 220 -8.29 24.64 -32.25
C GLU A 220 -9.46 25.50 -31.74
N LYS A 221 -10.17 25.11 -30.67
CA LYS A 221 -11.26 25.94 -30.13
C LYS A 221 -11.29 25.88 -28.62
N THR A 222 -10.64 26.86 -27.99
CA THR A 222 -11.17 27.72 -26.91
C THR A 222 -10.02 28.36 -26.13
N VAL A 223 -9.54 29.51 -26.61
CA VAL A 223 -8.98 30.54 -25.75
C VAL A 223 -9.74 31.80 -26.07
N ASP A 224 -10.96 31.90 -25.55
CA ASP A 224 -11.53 33.19 -25.23
C ASP A 224 -12.48 33.04 -24.05
N SER A 225 -12.08 33.59 -22.92
CA SER A 225 -12.97 33.98 -21.83
C SER A 225 -12.17 34.90 -20.94
N GLY A 226 -12.43 36.20 -21.10
CA GLY A 226 -11.90 37.26 -20.26
C GLY A 226 -12.12 36.93 -18.79
N ALA A 227 -11.01 36.87 -18.05
CA ALA A 227 -11.01 36.84 -16.61
C ALA A 227 -11.23 38.27 -16.10
N ASP A 228 -12.48 38.71 -16.08
CA ASP A 228 -12.88 39.81 -15.22
C ASP A 228 -12.82 39.30 -13.78
N THR A 229 -11.87 39.82 -13.00
CA THR A 229 -11.70 39.53 -11.57
C THR A 229 -12.86 40.11 -10.77
N ASP A 230 -13.98 39.41 -10.75
CA ASP A 230 -15.10 39.67 -9.84
C ASP A 230 -14.65 39.41 -8.38
N PRO A 231 -14.67 40.41 -7.49
CA PRO A 231 -14.30 40.25 -6.07
C PRO A 231 -15.11 39.17 -5.35
N GLN A 232 -16.34 38.90 -5.81
CA GLN A 232 -17.20 37.85 -5.28
C GLN A 232 -16.62 36.47 -5.57
N ALA A 233 -16.22 36.21 -6.82
CA ALA A 233 -15.59 34.96 -7.25
C ALA A 233 -14.26 34.70 -6.54
N ALA A 234 -13.47 35.76 -6.29
CA ALA A 234 -12.23 35.67 -5.52
C ALA A 234 -12.49 35.29 -4.04
N ARG A 235 -13.54 35.85 -3.42
CA ARG A 235 -13.94 35.52 -2.04
C ARG A 235 -14.47 34.09 -1.93
N GLU A 236 -15.27 33.65 -2.90
CA GLU A 236 -15.77 32.28 -2.96
C GLU A 236 -14.63 31.27 -3.17
N ALA A 237 -13.66 31.59 -4.04
CA ALA A 237 -12.46 30.78 -4.22
C ALA A 237 -11.63 30.71 -2.94
N LEU A 238 -11.47 31.81 -2.20
CA LEU A 238 -10.76 31.81 -0.92
C LEU A 238 -11.50 31.00 0.15
N ALA A 239 -12.83 31.16 0.25
CA ALA A 239 -13.65 30.38 1.18
C ALA A 239 -13.60 28.88 0.86
N PHE A 240 -13.57 28.53 -0.42
CA PHE A 240 -13.37 27.17 -0.89
C PHE A 240 -11.98 26.63 -0.53
N VAL A 241 -10.91 27.39 -0.79
CA VAL A 241 -9.54 26.99 -0.41
C VAL A 241 -9.44 26.80 1.11
N LYS A 242 -9.98 27.72 1.91
CA LYS A 242 -10.04 27.58 3.38
C LYS A 242 -10.81 26.32 3.79
N ALA A 243 -11.99 26.08 3.22
CA ALA A 243 -12.76 24.88 3.51
C ALA A 243 -12.03 23.58 3.11
N LEU A 244 -11.19 23.61 2.06
CA LEU A 244 -10.34 22.48 1.68
C LEU A 244 -9.16 22.29 2.65
N VAL A 245 -8.57 23.39 3.13
CA VAL A 245 -7.49 23.37 4.13
C VAL A 245 -8.01 22.81 5.45
N ASP A 246 -9.08 23.38 6.01
CA ASP A 246 -9.67 22.97 7.30
C ASP A 246 -10.07 21.48 7.31
N ARG A 247 -10.60 20.98 6.20
CA ARG A 247 -10.97 19.56 6.07
C ARG A 247 -9.73 18.66 5.94
N GLY A 248 -8.66 19.13 5.31
CA GLY A 248 -7.38 18.42 5.23
C GLY A 248 -6.72 18.27 6.60
N GLU A 249 -6.76 19.34 7.39
CA GLU A 249 -6.32 19.38 8.80
C GLU A 249 -7.09 18.37 9.66
N GLN A 250 -8.43 18.34 9.55
CA GLN A 250 -9.24 17.44 10.37
C GLN A 250 -9.02 15.95 10.05
N VAL A 251 -8.87 15.60 8.78
CA VAL A 251 -8.51 14.22 8.36
C VAL A 251 -7.13 13.83 8.89
N GLN A 252 -6.20 14.78 8.95
CA GLN A 252 -4.86 14.56 9.48
C GLN A 252 -4.87 14.30 10.99
N ILE A 253 -5.71 15.01 11.77
CA ILE A 253 -5.87 14.76 13.21
C ILE A 253 -6.39 13.36 13.48
N SER A 254 -7.43 12.92 12.78
CA SER A 254 -8.01 11.59 12.99
C SER A 254 -7.02 10.48 12.65
N GLY A 255 -6.27 10.63 11.55
CA GLY A 255 -5.18 9.71 11.22
C GLY A 255 -4.05 9.73 12.26
N GLY A 256 -3.69 10.90 12.79
CA GLY A 256 -2.71 11.05 13.85
C GLY A 256 -3.09 10.34 15.15
N LEU A 257 -4.36 10.45 15.56
CA LEU A 257 -4.89 9.77 16.75
C LEU A 257 -4.87 8.24 16.60
N LEU A 258 -5.20 7.72 15.42
CA LEU A 258 -5.13 6.29 15.14
C LEU A 258 -3.69 5.77 15.18
N LEU A 259 -2.74 6.51 14.60
CA LEU A 259 -1.32 6.16 14.65
C LEU A 259 -0.75 6.23 16.08
N LEU A 260 -1.14 7.25 16.85
CA LEU A 260 -0.74 7.43 18.24
C LEU A 260 -1.24 6.28 19.12
N SER A 261 -2.54 6.02 19.09
CA SER A 261 -3.16 4.95 19.89
C SER A 261 -2.62 3.57 19.49
N GLY A 262 -2.53 3.27 18.20
CA GLY A 262 -1.96 2.00 17.73
C GLY A 262 -0.51 1.82 18.16
N GLY A 263 0.33 2.86 18.03
CA GLY A 263 1.74 2.78 18.37
C GLY A 263 1.98 2.54 19.87
N LEU A 264 1.17 3.17 20.72
CA LEU A 264 1.25 2.99 22.17
C LEU A 264 0.70 1.64 22.62
N LEU A 265 -0.50 1.25 22.13
CA LEU A 265 -1.15 0.01 22.54
C LEU A 265 -0.35 -1.23 22.10
N TYR A 266 0.01 -1.32 20.82
CA TYR A 266 0.79 -2.45 20.31
C TYR A 266 2.26 -2.37 20.72
N GLY A 267 2.82 -1.16 20.91
CA GLY A 267 4.16 -1.00 21.47
C GLY A 267 4.24 -1.57 22.88
N LEU A 268 3.28 -1.21 23.75
CA LEU A 268 3.19 -1.77 25.10
C LEU A 268 2.99 -3.29 25.10
N GLN A 269 2.13 -3.80 24.20
CA GLN A 269 1.94 -5.24 24.03
C GLN A 269 3.24 -5.97 23.70
N CYS A 270 4.01 -5.45 22.73
CA CYS A 270 5.29 -6.01 22.33
C CYS A 270 6.33 -5.91 23.45
N LEU A 271 6.34 -4.81 24.21
CA LEU A 271 7.23 -4.63 25.36
C LEU A 271 6.95 -5.69 26.44
N LEU A 272 5.69 -5.88 26.82
CA LEU A 272 5.29 -6.87 27.81
C LEU A 272 5.64 -8.29 27.37
N HIS A 273 5.44 -8.61 26.08
CA HIS A 273 5.81 -9.90 25.53
C HIS A 273 7.33 -10.12 25.46
N GLY A 274 8.11 -9.06 25.19
CA GLY A 274 9.57 -9.11 25.20
C GLY A 274 10.16 -9.27 26.61
N LEU A 275 9.54 -8.67 27.62
CA LEU A 275 9.93 -8.82 29.03
C LEU A 275 9.67 -10.24 29.55
N ASP A 276 8.57 -10.85 29.09
CA ASP A 276 8.25 -12.25 29.38
C ASP A 276 9.23 -13.22 28.70
N MET A 277 9.54 -13.02 27.41
CA MET A 277 10.59 -13.77 26.72
C MET A 277 11.99 -13.63 27.35
N SER A 278 12.23 -12.55 28.11
CA SER A 278 13.51 -12.31 28.79
C SER A 278 13.56 -12.88 30.21
N ASP A 279 12.57 -13.67 30.63
CA ASP A 279 12.37 -14.22 31.99
C ASP A 279 12.27 -13.14 33.10
N ARG A 280 12.11 -11.86 32.74
CA ARG A 280 12.00 -10.75 33.71
C ARG A 280 10.59 -10.59 34.26
N LEU A 281 9.58 -11.08 33.53
CA LEU A 281 8.18 -10.93 33.90
C LEU A 281 7.38 -12.16 33.44
N ARG A 282 7.09 -13.11 34.33
CA ARG A 282 6.34 -14.32 33.95
C ARG A 282 4.84 -14.02 33.83
N LEU A 283 4.35 -13.91 32.60
CA LEU A 283 2.92 -13.81 32.34
C LEU A 283 2.32 -15.23 32.42
N GLY A 284 1.34 -15.44 33.30
CA GLY A 284 0.54 -16.67 33.27
C GLY A 284 -0.28 -16.76 31.97
N ALA A 285 -0.94 -17.89 31.71
CA ALA A 285 -1.77 -18.09 30.51
C ALA A 285 -2.84 -16.99 30.33
N LEU A 286 -3.47 -16.54 31.43
CA LEU A 286 -4.39 -15.40 31.42
C LEU A 286 -3.68 -14.08 31.10
N GLY A 287 -2.45 -13.88 31.55
CA GLY A 287 -1.62 -12.72 31.23
C GLY A 287 -1.31 -12.62 29.74
N HIS A 288 -0.99 -13.75 29.09
CA HIS A 288 -0.80 -13.81 27.64
C HIS A 288 -2.09 -13.49 26.86
N LEU A 289 -3.23 -14.04 27.31
CA LEU A 289 -4.52 -13.79 26.66
C LEU A 289 -4.92 -12.32 26.79
N ILE A 290 -4.78 -11.74 27.99
CA ILE A 290 -5.05 -10.32 28.24
C ILE A 290 -4.12 -9.45 27.38
N ASN A 291 -2.81 -9.74 27.39
CA ASN A 291 -1.84 -8.98 26.61
C ASN A 291 -2.12 -9.07 25.09
N GLY A 292 -2.61 -10.19 24.58
CA GLY A 292 -2.95 -10.35 23.17
C GLY A 292 -4.27 -9.67 22.76
N VAL A 293 -5.31 -9.81 23.58
CA VAL A 293 -6.68 -9.41 23.21
C VAL A 293 -6.98 -7.96 23.59
N LEU A 294 -6.52 -7.50 24.76
CA LEU A 294 -6.86 -6.18 25.29
C LEU A 294 -6.41 -5.02 24.37
N PRO A 295 -5.17 -4.97 23.85
CA PRO A 295 -4.73 -3.88 22.98
C PRO A 295 -5.57 -3.81 21.70
N THR A 296 -5.95 -4.96 21.16
CA THR A 296 -6.81 -5.05 19.97
C THR A 296 -8.21 -4.50 20.24
N ILE A 297 -8.84 -4.88 21.36
CA ILE A 297 -10.16 -4.35 21.75
C ILE A 297 -10.10 -2.84 21.94
N LEU A 298 -9.10 -2.34 22.68
CA LEU A 298 -8.93 -0.91 22.92
C LEU A 298 -8.72 -0.15 21.61
N PHE A 299 -7.89 -0.69 20.71
CA PHE A 299 -7.66 -0.07 19.40
C PHE A 299 -8.93 -0.06 18.54
N LEU A 300 -9.71 -1.14 18.53
CA LEU A 300 -10.99 -1.20 17.83
C LEU A 300 -12.01 -0.21 18.37
N ILE A 301 -12.04 0.03 19.69
CA ILE A 301 -12.88 1.08 20.29
C ILE A 301 -12.45 2.45 19.76
N VAL A 302 -11.15 2.75 19.74
CA VAL A 302 -10.64 4.03 19.21
C VAL A 302 -10.99 4.18 17.72
N VAL A 303 -10.77 3.14 16.90
CA VAL A 303 -11.17 3.12 15.49
C VAL A 303 -12.68 3.36 15.36
N GLY A 304 -13.50 2.64 16.12
CA GLY A 304 -14.95 2.77 16.10
C GLY A 304 -15.42 4.19 16.45
N VAL A 305 -14.85 4.80 17.48
CA VAL A 305 -15.13 6.18 17.88
C VAL A 305 -14.73 7.17 16.80
N VAL A 306 -13.53 7.03 16.21
CA VAL A 306 -13.04 7.91 15.15
C VAL A 306 -13.89 7.78 13.89
N VAL A 307 -14.18 6.56 13.45
CA VAL A 307 -15.03 6.28 12.29
C VAL A 307 -16.44 6.82 12.54
N TRP A 308 -17.02 6.60 13.71
CA TRP A 308 -18.36 7.12 14.04
C TRP A 308 -18.41 8.66 14.04
N ARG A 309 -17.37 9.31 14.58
CA ARG A 309 -17.21 10.77 14.59
C ARG A 309 -17.06 11.35 13.18
N ASP A 310 -16.38 10.63 12.29
CA ASP A 310 -16.02 11.13 10.95
C ASP A 310 -16.83 10.54 9.80
N ARG A 311 -17.79 9.63 10.05
CA ARG A 311 -18.59 8.92 9.02
C ARG A 311 -19.35 9.83 8.04
N HIS A 312 -19.61 11.08 8.40
CA HIS A 312 -20.31 12.06 7.56
C HIS A 312 -19.39 13.04 6.83
N LYS A 313 -18.06 12.86 6.91
CA LYS A 313 -17.05 13.80 6.41
C LYS A 313 -16.34 13.19 5.20
N ALA A 314 -16.51 13.80 4.03
CA ALA A 314 -15.81 13.39 2.82
C ALA A 314 -14.37 13.97 2.77
N PRO A 315 -13.40 13.27 2.15
CA PRO A 315 -12.02 13.74 2.05
C PRO A 315 -11.89 15.09 1.33
N ALA A 316 -11.04 15.97 1.84
CA ALA A 316 -10.94 17.36 1.40
C ALA A 316 -10.31 17.53 0.01
N ASN A 317 -9.13 16.94 -0.22
CA ASN A 317 -8.30 17.23 -1.39
C ASN A 317 -7.68 15.96 -2.00
N ALA A 318 -7.17 16.04 -3.23
CA ALA A 318 -6.63 14.88 -3.96
C ALA A 318 -5.46 14.19 -3.23
N GLY A 319 -4.59 14.96 -2.57
CA GLY A 319 -3.45 14.44 -1.80
C GLY A 319 -3.86 13.67 -0.54
N SER A 320 -4.77 14.23 0.27
CA SER A 320 -5.31 13.53 1.46
C SER A 320 -6.09 12.27 1.09
N ARG A 321 -6.83 12.29 -0.03
CA ARG A 321 -7.46 11.09 -0.58
C ARG A 321 -6.45 9.99 -0.89
N ALA A 322 -5.36 10.32 -1.59
CA ALA A 322 -4.36 9.33 -1.96
C ALA A 322 -3.64 8.75 -0.74
N ILE A 323 -3.33 9.57 0.27
CA ILE A 323 -2.73 9.12 1.52
C ILE A 323 -3.69 8.22 2.30
N ASN A 324 -4.96 8.61 2.44
CA ASN A 324 -5.97 7.78 3.10
C ASN A 324 -6.19 6.45 2.37
N ALA A 325 -6.19 6.48 1.04
CA ALA A 325 -6.32 5.28 0.23
C ALA A 325 -5.10 4.35 0.40
N ALA A 326 -3.89 4.90 0.46
CA ALA A 326 -2.67 4.13 0.70
C ALA A 326 -2.68 3.48 2.09
N PHE A 327 -2.95 4.23 3.17
CA PHE A 327 -3.05 3.67 4.51
C PHE A 327 -4.25 2.72 4.69
N GLY A 328 -5.37 2.98 4.00
CA GLY A 328 -6.50 2.05 3.94
C GLY A 328 -6.13 0.73 3.27
N GLY A 329 -5.36 0.79 2.17
CA GLY A 329 -4.77 -0.39 1.54
C GLY A 329 -3.83 -1.14 2.48
N VAL A 330 -2.92 -0.44 3.16
CA VAL A 330 -2.02 -1.02 4.18
C VAL A 330 -2.81 -1.73 5.28
N GLY A 331 -3.88 -1.11 5.80
CA GLY A 331 -4.75 -1.72 6.80
C GLY A 331 -5.47 -2.98 6.29
N LEU A 332 -5.95 -2.96 5.04
CA LEU A 332 -6.60 -4.13 4.44
C LEU A 332 -5.60 -5.27 4.18
N ALA A 333 -4.42 -4.98 3.64
CA ALA A 333 -3.37 -5.97 3.50
C ALA A 333 -2.93 -6.54 4.85
N ASN A 334 -2.87 -5.71 5.89
CA ASN A 334 -2.58 -6.18 7.25
C ASN A 334 -3.60 -7.21 7.75
N LEU A 335 -4.90 -6.99 7.52
CA LEU A 335 -5.94 -7.95 7.88
C LEU A 335 -5.72 -9.31 7.19
N PHE A 336 -5.49 -9.30 5.87
CA PHE A 336 -5.23 -10.53 5.12
C PHE A 336 -3.92 -11.20 5.56
N MET A 337 -2.85 -10.43 5.78
CA MET A 337 -1.58 -10.95 6.30
C MET A 337 -1.76 -11.62 7.66
N ASN A 338 -2.55 -11.02 8.56
CA ASN A 338 -2.83 -11.62 9.86
C ASN A 338 -3.53 -12.97 9.71
N LEU A 339 -4.53 -13.08 8.82
CA LEU A 339 -5.20 -14.34 8.51
C LEU A 339 -4.24 -15.38 7.92
N VAL A 340 -3.39 -14.96 6.97
CA VAL A 340 -2.42 -15.84 6.30
C VAL A 340 -1.37 -16.36 7.27
N PHE A 341 -0.64 -15.46 7.95
CA PHE A 341 0.42 -15.84 8.87
C PHE A 341 -0.15 -16.56 10.09
N GLY A 342 -1.35 -16.19 10.55
CA GLY A 342 -2.05 -16.89 11.62
C GLY A 342 -2.38 -18.31 11.21
N TYR A 343 -3.09 -18.50 10.10
CA TYR A 343 -3.43 -19.82 9.59
C TYR A 343 -2.19 -20.68 9.31
N ALA A 344 -1.17 -20.11 8.66
CA ALA A 344 0.09 -20.80 8.38
C ALA A 344 0.84 -21.17 9.65
N ALA A 345 0.90 -20.29 10.66
CA ALA A 345 1.53 -20.60 11.95
C ALA A 345 0.78 -21.71 12.71
N PHE A 346 -0.56 -21.69 12.70
CA PHE A 346 -1.37 -22.72 13.34
C PHE A 346 -1.23 -24.09 12.65
N THR A 347 -1.25 -24.11 11.32
CA THR A 347 -1.17 -25.37 10.55
C THR A 347 0.23 -25.97 10.58
N GLN A 348 1.27 -25.16 10.41
CA GLN A 348 2.67 -25.62 10.38
C GLN A 348 3.26 -25.80 11.79
N LYS A 349 2.59 -25.32 12.84
CA LYS A 349 3.08 -25.32 14.24
C LYS A 349 4.47 -24.68 14.40
N LEU A 350 4.82 -23.76 13.50
CA LEU A 350 6.10 -23.06 13.49
C LEU A 350 5.88 -21.63 13.96
N TRP A 351 6.35 -21.34 15.17
CA TRP A 351 6.29 -19.99 15.75
C TRP A 351 7.02 -18.95 14.89
N LEU A 352 8.09 -19.36 14.20
CA LEU A 352 8.85 -18.52 13.27
C LEU A 352 7.95 -17.86 12.21
N ILE A 353 6.93 -18.55 11.70
CA ILE A 353 6.00 -18.00 10.70
C ILE A 353 5.24 -16.81 11.27
N TRP A 354 4.84 -16.87 12.53
CA TRP A 354 4.19 -15.74 13.19
C TRP A 354 5.14 -14.55 13.37
N MET A 355 6.43 -14.80 13.59
CA MET A 355 7.46 -13.74 13.66
C MET A 355 7.81 -13.11 12.28
N LEU A 356 7.37 -13.70 11.17
CA LEU A 356 7.50 -13.08 9.84
C LEU A 356 6.43 -12.01 9.58
N TYR A 357 5.32 -12.06 10.30
CA TYR A 357 4.23 -11.10 10.15
C TYR A 357 4.65 -9.66 10.51
N PRO A 358 5.28 -9.38 11.67
CA PRO A 358 5.69 -8.01 11.99
C PRO A 358 6.77 -7.46 11.06
N ILE A 359 7.65 -8.31 10.51
CA ILE A 359 8.61 -7.92 9.46
C ILE A 359 7.85 -7.41 8.23
N SER A 360 6.85 -8.19 7.79
CA SER A 360 5.99 -7.83 6.66
C SER A 360 5.21 -6.54 6.90
N LEU A 361 4.66 -6.39 8.11
CA LEU A 361 3.95 -5.19 8.53
C LEU A 361 4.86 -3.96 8.53
N CYS A 362 6.10 -4.07 9.03
CA CYS A 362 7.06 -2.97 9.02
C CYS A 362 7.34 -2.50 7.59
N ALA A 363 7.59 -3.43 6.66
CA ALA A 363 7.80 -3.07 5.26
C ALA A 363 6.55 -2.41 4.64
N LEU A 364 5.35 -2.91 4.97
CA LEU A 364 4.08 -2.37 4.49
C LEU A 364 3.79 -0.96 5.03
N MET A 365 4.11 -0.71 6.30
CA MET A 365 4.06 0.63 6.90
C MET A 365 5.08 1.57 6.27
N GLY A 366 6.30 1.08 5.98
CA GLY A 366 7.30 1.82 5.20
C GLY A 366 6.77 2.24 3.84
N ALA A 367 6.08 1.34 3.13
CA ALA A 367 5.45 1.65 1.84
C ALA A 367 4.35 2.71 1.96
N GLY A 368 3.47 2.64 2.96
CA GLY A 368 2.46 3.67 3.23
C GLY A 368 3.07 5.05 3.50
N TRP A 369 4.12 5.09 4.32
CA TRP A 369 4.84 6.33 4.63
C TRP A 369 5.63 6.89 3.44
N TYR A 370 6.12 6.03 2.52
CA TYR A 370 6.71 6.47 1.27
C TYR A 370 5.72 7.28 0.42
N VAL A 371 4.48 6.77 0.28
CA VAL A 371 3.42 7.49 -0.44
C VAL A 371 3.14 8.84 0.22
N ALA A 372 3.06 8.88 1.56
CA ALA A 372 2.88 10.12 2.30
C ALA A 372 4.05 11.11 2.10
N ALA A 373 5.29 10.62 2.09
CA ALA A 373 6.49 11.42 1.89
C ALA A 373 6.53 12.07 0.50
N VAL A 374 6.24 11.29 -0.56
CA VAL A 374 6.22 11.81 -1.94
C VAL A 374 5.03 12.76 -2.16
N ALA A 375 3.86 12.44 -1.58
CA ALA A 375 2.67 13.28 -1.71
C ALA A 375 2.82 14.63 -0.98
N LYS A 376 3.36 14.64 0.24
CA LYS A 376 3.52 15.86 1.06
C LYS A 376 4.86 16.59 0.87
N ARG A 377 5.86 15.96 0.23
CA ARG A 377 7.23 16.47 0.06
C ARG A 377 7.90 16.89 1.38
N LYS A 378 7.65 16.14 2.46
CA LYS A 378 8.24 16.43 3.78
C LYS A 378 9.31 15.41 4.15
N LEU A 379 10.49 15.89 4.52
CA LEU A 379 11.64 15.06 4.89
C LEU A 379 11.34 14.14 6.07
N TRP A 380 10.58 14.62 7.07
CA TRP A 380 10.25 13.82 8.25
C TRP A 380 9.48 12.54 7.90
N ALA A 381 8.56 12.58 6.93
CA ALA A 381 7.82 11.40 6.50
C ALA A 381 8.72 10.41 5.76
N ALA A 382 9.74 10.90 5.04
CA ALA A 382 10.76 10.06 4.42
C ALA A 382 11.67 9.40 5.47
N LEU A 383 12.02 10.10 6.56
CA LEU A 383 12.76 9.51 7.68
C LEU A 383 11.97 8.40 8.37
N VAL A 384 10.67 8.61 8.61
CA VAL A 384 9.79 7.56 9.17
C VAL A 384 9.72 6.35 8.24
N CYS A 385 9.55 6.57 6.93
CA CYS A 385 9.61 5.53 5.91
C CYS A 385 10.92 4.73 5.95
N ALA A 386 12.07 5.41 5.98
CA ALA A 386 13.38 4.77 6.06
C ALA A 386 13.53 3.97 7.36
N GLY A 387 13.04 4.52 8.48
CA GLY A 387 13.00 3.84 9.77
C GLY A 387 12.24 2.52 9.69
N TRP A 388 11.04 2.50 9.09
CA TRP A 388 10.23 1.28 8.97
C TRP A 388 10.90 0.18 8.14
N PHE A 389 11.52 0.55 7.02
CA PHE A 389 12.28 -0.43 6.21
C PHE A 389 13.53 -0.93 6.95
N MET A 390 14.22 -0.05 7.68
CA MET A 390 15.36 -0.46 8.51
C MET A 390 14.90 -1.41 9.63
N THR A 391 13.79 -1.11 10.30
CA THR A 391 13.20 -2.01 11.31
C THR A 391 12.89 -3.39 10.72
N ALA A 392 12.30 -3.46 9.51
CA ALA A 392 12.03 -4.76 8.87
C ALA A 392 13.31 -5.60 8.70
N VAL A 393 14.41 -4.99 8.25
CA VAL A 393 15.71 -5.66 8.10
C VAL A 393 16.31 -6.05 9.45
N LEU A 394 16.25 -5.18 10.46
CA LEU A 394 16.74 -5.47 11.82
C LEU A 394 15.97 -6.62 12.48
N LEU A 395 14.64 -6.66 12.29
CA LEU A 395 13.79 -7.73 12.82
C LEU A 395 14.08 -9.06 12.13
N ALA A 396 14.36 -9.06 10.82
CA ALA A 396 14.80 -10.26 10.12
C ALA A 396 16.15 -10.77 10.68
N TRP A 397 17.10 -9.86 10.95
CA TRP A 397 18.39 -10.24 11.51
C TRP A 397 18.28 -10.79 12.95
N ARG A 398 17.38 -10.22 13.77
CA ARG A 398 17.20 -10.58 15.19
C ARG A 398 16.04 -11.54 15.45
N VAL A 399 15.57 -12.26 14.43
CA VAL A 399 14.43 -13.18 14.56
C VAL A 399 14.69 -14.23 15.65
N GLU A 400 13.64 -14.59 16.41
CA GLU A 400 13.69 -15.53 17.56
C GLU A 400 14.55 -15.09 18.76
N THR A 401 14.99 -13.83 18.83
CA THR A 401 15.66 -13.29 20.02
C THR A 401 14.73 -12.38 20.82
N PRO A 402 14.93 -12.21 22.15
CA PRO A 402 14.11 -11.27 22.95
C PRO A 402 14.22 -9.82 22.46
N GLU A 403 15.36 -9.48 21.85
CA GLU A 403 15.61 -8.16 21.24
C GLU A 403 14.63 -7.86 20.10
N TYR A 404 14.11 -8.89 19.41
CA TYR A 404 13.12 -8.75 18.36
C TYR A 404 11.90 -7.92 18.82
N LEU A 405 11.33 -8.29 19.97
CA LEU A 405 10.12 -7.64 20.49
C LEU A 405 10.42 -6.25 21.05
N LEU A 406 11.62 -6.02 21.58
CA LEU A 406 12.06 -4.70 22.04
C LEU A 406 12.27 -3.74 20.86
N ILE A 407 12.92 -4.19 19.79
CA ILE A 407 13.10 -3.41 18.56
C ILE A 407 11.74 -3.07 17.96
N LEU A 408 10.82 -4.04 17.89
CA LEU A 408 9.47 -3.82 17.37
C LEU A 408 8.68 -2.84 18.25
N SER A 409 8.74 -2.98 19.58
CA SER A 409 8.12 -2.03 20.52
C SER A 409 8.65 -0.61 20.34
N GLY A 410 9.98 -0.47 20.30
CA GLY A 410 10.63 0.82 20.06
C GLY A 410 10.22 1.44 18.73
N ALA A 411 10.16 0.63 17.66
CA ALA A 411 9.71 1.07 16.34
C ALA A 411 8.23 1.50 16.35
N LEU A 412 7.34 0.77 17.00
CA LEU A 412 5.92 1.13 17.10
C LEU A 412 5.72 2.48 17.82
N VAL A 413 6.48 2.73 18.89
CA VAL A 413 6.42 4.02 19.58
C VAL A 413 7.07 5.14 18.76
N LEU A 414 8.31 4.95 18.28
CA LEU A 414 9.08 5.99 17.62
C LEU A 414 8.63 6.28 16.17
N LEU A 415 8.19 5.26 15.43
CA LEU A 415 7.86 5.37 14.01
C LEU A 415 6.35 5.33 13.74
N MET A 416 5.53 5.04 14.77
CA MET A 416 4.06 5.14 14.68
C MET A 416 3.50 6.18 15.65
N ALA A 417 3.78 6.07 16.94
CA ALA A 417 3.18 6.94 17.95
C ALA A 417 3.67 8.39 17.85
N VAL A 418 4.99 8.60 17.72
CA VAL A 418 5.58 9.95 17.58
C VAL A 418 5.11 10.65 16.29
N PRO A 419 5.13 10.02 15.10
CA PRO A 419 4.51 10.57 13.90
C PRO A 419 3.03 10.90 14.07
N GLY A 420 2.27 10.03 14.75
CA GLY A 420 0.87 10.28 15.08
C GLY A 420 0.68 11.55 15.91
N TYR A 421 1.49 11.72 16.95
CA TYR A 421 1.51 12.92 17.78
C TYR A 421 1.94 14.18 17.01
N LEU A 422 2.98 14.08 16.19
CA LEU A 422 3.47 15.19 15.35
C LEU A 422 2.41 15.65 14.35
N LEU A 423 1.68 14.71 13.73
CA LEU A 423 0.58 15.04 12.82
C LEU A 423 -0.54 15.84 13.51
N MET A 424 -0.78 15.58 14.80
CA MET A 424 -1.73 16.35 15.62
C MET A 424 -1.17 17.71 16.05
N ARG A 425 0.14 17.80 16.33
CA ARG A 425 0.80 19.03 16.81
C ARG A 425 1.08 20.06 15.72
N PHE A 426 1.48 19.62 14.53
CA PHE A 426 1.70 20.53 13.39
C PHE A 426 0.40 21.24 12.99
N ASP A 427 -0.76 20.68 13.35
CA ASP A 427 -2.08 21.28 13.14
C ASP A 427 -2.42 22.31 14.22
N ALA A 428 -2.13 21.99 15.50
CA ALA A 428 -2.37 22.90 16.62
C ALA A 428 -1.59 24.22 16.49
N GLY A 429 -0.38 24.18 15.91
CA GLY A 429 0.45 25.37 15.67
C GLY A 429 0.02 26.23 14.47
N GLN A 430 -0.90 25.77 13.61
CA GLN A 430 -1.49 26.61 12.54
C GLN A 430 -2.80 27.29 12.98
N ARG A 431 -3.37 26.88 14.13
CA ARG A 431 -4.59 27.44 14.72
C ARG A 431 -4.35 28.52 15.77
N ALA A 432 -3.11 28.66 16.24
CA ALA A 432 -2.64 29.75 17.09
C ALA A 432 -1.97 30.81 16.22
#